data_AF-A0A6G0XPV6-F1
#
_entry.id   AF-A0A6G0XPV6-F1
#
_cell.length_a   1.000
_cell.length_b   1.000
_cell.length_c   1.000
_cell.angle_alpha   90.00
_cell.angle_beta   90.00
_cell.angle_gamma   90.00
#
_symmetry.space_group_name_H-M   'P 1'
#
loop_
_entity.id
_entity.type
_entity.pdbx_description
1 polymer ?
#
loop_
_entity_poly.entity_id
_entity_poly.type
_entity_poly.pdbx_seq_one_letter_code
_entity_poly.pdbx_strand_id
1 'polypeptide(L)'
;MSLHVETKFAAVDLTLRTPSNTSTLHERPFAVPECDDDDDSSDSDRELEDHAVDDDDGNQAAPPVDFKWDGVGEIQALKLQNSELVATIKDLKRQVAELEVLLEGVEPIPGLDINSLKDVLQGADIVDHDIRDVKIVHMAKKLRQTKVTLTKERNKAAGASSRIAELEQALHQAQEDLLRSQRQVHKLQLGEKPSEPKIDLSSVVPVKKFDELRVKFEAQTIELKKTQRALQREVGEDVPLAELLDGESGKRGRAQQIVMLKAKVKKLEKELQTRAVPDTGVDAKAEMELQSLKVDKQKQLDQVTSDLNAFKEATDKLSRKYDAQKARVQVLEKEATKNKTKITLLLEKSKNDDALIDALQNELEDLQRGRPQPPKGT
;
A
#
# COMPACT_ATOMS: atom_id res chain seq x y z
N MET A 1 9.99 -23.34 -45.86
CA MET A 1 9.46 -22.67 -44.67
C MET A 1 9.95 -21.24 -44.68
N SER A 2 9.05 -20.27 -44.84
CA SER A 2 9.27 -18.87 -44.42
C SER A 2 7.90 -18.22 -44.32
N LEU A 3 7.53 -17.87 -43.09
CA LEU A 3 6.26 -17.30 -42.67
C LEU A 3 6.20 -15.83 -43.08
N HIS A 4 5.09 -15.41 -43.69
CA HIS A 4 4.74 -13.99 -43.81
C HIS A 4 3.29 -13.83 -43.31
N VAL A 5 3.17 -13.22 -42.13
CA VAL A 5 1.89 -12.87 -41.52
C VAL A 5 1.69 -11.38 -41.76
N GLU A 6 0.73 -11.02 -42.62
CA GLU A 6 0.32 -9.63 -42.85
C GLU A 6 -0.75 -9.23 -41.82
N THR A 7 -0.41 -8.35 -40.89
CA THR A 7 -1.37 -7.68 -40.02
C THR A 7 -1.79 -6.34 -40.63
N LYS A 8 -3.03 -6.25 -41.09
CA LYS A 8 -3.66 -5.00 -41.55
C LYS A 8 -4.19 -4.23 -40.34
N PHE A 9 -3.62 -3.06 -40.04
CA PHE A 9 -4.21 -2.09 -39.11
C PHE A 9 -4.98 -1.04 -39.92
N ALA A 10 -6.29 -0.92 -39.66
CA ALA A 10 -7.12 0.17 -40.14
C ALA A 10 -7.04 1.33 -39.13
N ALA A 11 -6.50 2.46 -39.55
CA ALA A 11 -6.54 3.71 -38.78
C ALA A 11 -7.78 4.51 -39.22
N VAL A 12 -8.72 4.72 -38.29
CA VAL A 12 -9.84 5.64 -38.48
C VAL A 12 -9.41 7.01 -37.96
N ASP A 13 -9.41 7.98 -38.86
CA ASP A 13 -9.16 9.39 -38.61
C ASP A 13 -10.47 10.05 -38.10
N LEU A 14 -10.46 10.60 -36.89
CA LEU A 14 -11.59 11.33 -36.31
C LEU A 14 -11.16 12.76 -36.01
N THR A 15 -11.28 13.61 -37.03
CA THR A 15 -11.28 15.07 -36.89
C THR A 15 -12.69 15.52 -36.49
N LEU A 16 -12.87 15.93 -35.23
CA LEU A 16 -14.09 16.62 -34.79
C LEU A 16 -13.85 18.12 -34.66
N ARG A 17 -14.44 18.83 -35.62
CA ARG A 17 -14.57 20.27 -35.76
C ARG A 17 -15.72 20.76 -34.88
N THR A 18 -15.47 21.64 -33.91
CA THR A 18 -16.54 22.32 -33.14
C THR A 18 -16.77 23.75 -33.65
N PRO A 19 -18.01 24.18 -33.91
CA PRO A 19 -18.33 25.56 -34.25
C PRO A 19 -18.48 26.41 -32.99
N SER A 20 -17.66 27.45 -32.85
CA SER A 20 -17.86 28.51 -31.86
C SER A 20 -18.71 29.62 -32.50
N ASN A 21 -19.94 29.78 -32.00
CA ASN A 21 -20.81 30.90 -32.32
C ASN A 21 -21.30 31.47 -30.98
N THR A 22 -20.71 32.58 -30.52
CA THR A 22 -21.42 33.53 -29.64
C THR A 22 -20.82 34.92 -29.83
N SER A 23 -21.70 35.82 -30.27
CA SER A 23 -21.44 37.23 -30.47
C SER A 23 -21.22 37.97 -29.16
N THR A 24 -20.36 38.96 -29.26
CA THR A 24 -20.04 40.04 -28.33
C THR A 24 -21.26 40.82 -27.85
N LEU A 25 -21.40 41.00 -26.54
CA LEU A 25 -21.93 42.24 -25.95
C LEU A 25 -21.13 42.61 -24.69
N HIS A 26 -20.78 43.89 -24.69
CA HIS A 26 -20.00 44.67 -23.74
C HIS A 26 -20.82 44.98 -22.46
N GLU A 27 -20.19 44.93 -21.27
CA GLU A 27 -19.96 46.07 -20.35
C GLU A 27 -19.84 45.70 -18.85
N ARG A 28 -18.66 46.05 -18.31
CA ARG A 28 -18.29 46.54 -16.96
C ARG A 28 -18.17 45.59 -15.75
N PRO A 29 -17.09 45.75 -14.95
CA PRO A 29 -16.78 44.89 -13.81
C PRO A 29 -17.47 45.37 -12.53
N PHE A 30 -18.03 44.43 -11.77
CA PHE A 30 -18.56 44.67 -10.42
C PHE A 30 -17.43 44.43 -9.41
N ALA A 31 -17.14 45.46 -8.62
CA ALA A 31 -16.14 45.45 -7.57
C ALA A 31 -16.52 44.50 -6.43
N VAL A 32 -15.53 43.78 -5.90
CA VAL A 32 -15.65 42.97 -4.68
C VAL A 32 -15.19 43.86 -3.51
N PRO A 33 -16.02 44.13 -2.50
CA PRO A 33 -15.59 44.81 -1.28
C PRO A 33 -14.69 43.89 -0.46
N GLU A 34 -13.44 44.30 -0.29
CA GLU A 34 -12.49 43.73 0.68
C GLU A 34 -12.66 44.54 1.96
N CYS A 35 -13.16 43.90 3.03
CA CYS A 35 -13.27 44.48 4.36
C CYS A 35 -12.22 43.84 5.28
N ASP A 36 -11.19 44.63 5.55
CA ASP A 36 -10.58 44.94 6.85
C ASP A 36 -10.10 43.77 7.73
N ASP A 37 -8.81 43.48 7.62
CA ASP A 37 -7.97 43.03 8.73
C ASP A 37 -7.41 44.29 9.43
N ASP A 38 -7.98 44.64 10.59
CA ASP A 38 -7.38 45.56 11.55
C ASP A 38 -6.26 44.83 12.31
N ASP A 39 -4.99 45.22 12.14
CA ASP A 39 -4.08 45.32 13.28
C ASP A 39 -2.92 46.30 13.04
N ASP A 40 -2.54 46.94 14.13
CA ASP A 40 -1.94 48.24 14.30
C ASP A 40 -0.40 48.18 14.33
N SER A 41 0.29 49.07 13.61
CA SER A 41 1.56 49.68 14.07
C SER A 41 2.08 50.73 13.09
N SER A 42 2.01 51.97 13.56
CA SER A 42 2.81 53.11 13.13
C SER A 42 4.32 52.84 13.20
N ASP A 43 5.10 53.24 12.18
CA ASP A 43 6.29 54.07 12.44
C ASP A 43 6.86 54.75 11.17
N SER A 44 6.98 56.09 11.28
CA SER A 44 8.03 56.97 10.75
C SER A 44 8.37 57.09 9.26
N ASP A 45 7.98 58.24 8.70
CA ASP A 45 8.78 59.25 7.98
C ASP A 45 9.87 58.79 6.97
N ARG A 46 9.68 59.17 5.69
CA ARG A 46 10.46 60.26 5.05
C ARG A 46 10.07 60.52 3.60
N GLU A 47 9.90 61.82 3.35
CA GLU A 47 9.73 62.54 2.09
C GLU A 47 10.82 62.20 1.07
N LEU A 48 10.46 62.27 -0.23
CA LEU A 48 11.30 62.85 -1.29
C LEU A 48 10.43 63.11 -2.54
N GLU A 49 10.15 64.39 -2.78
CA GLU A 49 9.74 64.92 -4.08
C GLU A 49 10.90 64.85 -5.07
N ASP A 50 10.65 64.56 -6.36
CA ASP A 50 11.27 65.31 -7.45
C ASP A 50 10.46 65.24 -8.76
N HIS A 51 10.65 66.28 -9.54
CA HIS A 51 9.89 66.83 -10.65
C HIS A 51 9.89 66.05 -11.98
N ALA A 52 8.77 66.25 -12.70
CA ALA A 52 8.53 66.50 -14.13
C ALA A 52 9.55 66.07 -15.20
N VAL A 53 9.05 65.61 -16.35
CA VAL A 53 9.20 66.23 -17.70
C VAL A 53 8.54 65.33 -18.77
N ASP A 54 7.66 65.95 -19.57
CA ASP A 54 7.17 65.49 -20.88
C ASP A 54 8.32 65.30 -21.88
N ASP A 55 8.26 64.31 -22.78
CA ASP A 55 8.51 64.49 -24.23
C ASP A 55 8.51 63.15 -25.00
N ASP A 56 7.56 63.07 -25.93
CA ASP A 56 7.68 62.81 -27.37
C ASP A 56 8.37 61.55 -27.97
N ASP A 57 7.81 61.23 -29.14
CA ASP A 57 7.95 60.15 -30.12
C ASP A 57 9.37 59.73 -30.58
N GLY A 58 9.49 58.53 -31.17
CA GLY A 58 10.66 58.20 -32.01
C GLY A 58 11.13 56.75 -32.07
N ASN A 59 10.39 55.90 -32.80
CA ASN A 59 10.80 54.56 -33.22
C ASN A 59 12.01 54.58 -34.20
N GLN A 60 13.13 53.91 -33.88
CA GLN A 60 14.17 53.51 -34.85
C GLN A 60 14.86 52.19 -34.45
N ALA A 61 14.74 51.16 -35.30
CA ALA A 61 15.33 49.84 -35.13
C ALA A 61 16.78 49.77 -35.68
N ALA A 62 17.71 49.22 -34.89
CA ALA A 62 19.12 49.01 -35.20
C ALA A 62 19.41 47.53 -35.65
N PRO A 63 20.53 47.25 -36.34
CA PRO A 63 20.78 45.96 -37.02
C PRO A 63 21.28 44.86 -36.07
N PRO A 64 21.17 43.56 -36.43
CA PRO A 64 21.35 42.47 -35.48
C PRO A 64 22.83 42.15 -35.25
N VAL A 65 23.21 42.10 -33.96
CA VAL A 65 24.53 41.72 -33.45
C VAL A 65 24.44 40.28 -32.95
N ASP A 66 25.34 39.41 -33.39
CA ASP A 66 25.38 37.99 -32.99
C ASP A 66 25.72 37.85 -31.49
N PHE A 67 24.71 37.47 -30.71
CA PHE A 67 24.77 37.31 -29.25
C PHE A 67 25.18 35.86 -28.87
N LYS A 68 26.14 35.69 -27.96
CA LYS A 68 26.67 34.38 -27.54
C LYS A 68 25.92 33.83 -26.32
N TRP A 69 25.45 32.59 -26.43
CA TRP A 69 24.44 31.92 -25.59
C TRP A 69 25.00 31.11 -24.39
N ASP A 70 26.16 31.47 -23.82
CA ASP A 70 26.87 30.59 -22.86
C ASP A 70 26.16 30.36 -21.50
N GLY A 71 25.19 31.20 -21.10
CA GLY A 71 24.38 30.99 -19.90
C GLY A 71 23.10 30.17 -20.13
N VAL A 72 22.82 29.82 -21.38
CA VAL A 72 21.48 29.33 -21.75
C VAL A 72 21.28 27.87 -21.39
N GLY A 73 22.35 27.07 -21.35
CA GLY A 73 22.28 25.69 -20.87
C GLY A 73 21.86 25.61 -19.40
N GLU A 74 22.45 26.45 -18.55
CA GLU A 74 22.13 26.50 -17.12
C GLU A 74 20.72 27.06 -16.87
N ILE A 75 20.34 28.11 -17.61
CA ILE A 75 18.97 28.66 -17.59
C ILE A 75 17.96 27.60 -18.07
N GLN A 76 18.27 26.80 -19.09
CA GLN A 76 17.41 25.73 -19.57
C GLN A 76 17.29 24.59 -18.55
N ALA A 77 18.38 24.21 -17.89
CA ALA A 77 18.36 23.20 -16.84
C ALA A 77 17.52 23.63 -15.63
N LEU A 78 17.71 24.87 -15.16
CA LEU A 78 16.91 25.45 -14.08
C LEU A 78 15.44 25.61 -14.48
N LYS A 79 15.16 25.94 -15.75
CA LYS A 79 13.79 26.00 -16.27
C LYS A 79 13.12 24.63 -16.29
N LEU A 80 13.86 23.57 -16.66
CA LEU A 80 13.35 22.20 -16.64
C LEU A 80 13.07 21.74 -15.20
N GLN A 81 14.01 21.98 -14.29
CA GLN A 81 13.84 21.62 -12.87
C GLN A 81 12.68 22.40 -12.23
N ASN A 82 12.54 23.69 -12.51
CA ASN A 82 11.39 24.47 -12.06
C ASN A 82 10.07 23.95 -12.66
N SER A 83 10.07 23.50 -13.92
CA SER A 83 8.87 22.90 -14.52
C SER A 83 8.47 21.58 -13.86
N GLU A 84 9.45 20.77 -13.45
CA GLU A 84 9.22 19.50 -12.76
C GLU A 84 8.73 19.73 -11.33
N LEU A 85 9.33 20.67 -10.60
CA LEU A 85 8.86 21.06 -9.28
C LEU A 85 7.43 21.63 -9.33
N VAL A 86 7.11 22.45 -10.32
CA VAL A 86 5.74 22.95 -10.52
C VAL A 86 4.76 21.82 -10.85
N ALA A 87 5.17 20.81 -11.61
CA ALA A 87 4.33 19.64 -11.87
C ALA A 87 4.05 18.83 -10.60
N THR A 88 5.07 18.56 -9.77
CA THR A 88 4.89 17.84 -8.50
C THR A 88 4.02 18.61 -7.51
N ILE A 89 4.18 19.94 -7.42
CA ILE A 89 3.34 20.80 -6.58
C ILE A 89 1.89 20.76 -7.07
N LYS A 90 1.66 20.74 -8.39
CA LYS A 90 0.31 20.63 -8.97
C LYS A 90 -0.34 19.28 -8.64
N ASP A 91 0.42 18.20 -8.70
CA ASP A 91 -0.08 16.86 -8.37
C ASP A 91 -0.39 16.71 -6.88
N LEU A 92 0.46 17.23 -6.00
CA LEU A 92 0.20 17.24 -4.56
C LEU A 92 -1.00 18.12 -4.20
N LYS A 93 -1.13 19.30 -4.82
CA LYS A 93 -2.33 20.15 -4.64
C LYS A 93 -3.61 19.46 -5.11
N ARG A 94 -3.53 18.65 -6.17
CA ARG A 94 -4.69 17.84 -6.62
C ARG A 94 -5.05 16.74 -5.62
N GLN A 95 -4.05 16.06 -5.04
CA GLN A 95 -4.30 15.06 -4.00
C GLN A 95 -4.91 15.68 -2.73
N VAL A 96 -4.45 16.87 -2.34
CA VAL A 96 -5.01 17.60 -1.20
C VAL A 96 -6.46 18.01 -1.48
N ALA A 97 -6.76 18.57 -2.66
CA ALA A 97 -8.13 18.91 -3.04
C ALA A 97 -9.06 17.69 -3.09
N GLU A 98 -8.55 16.53 -3.52
CA GLU A 98 -9.32 15.27 -3.52
C GLU A 98 -9.62 14.79 -2.09
N LEU A 99 -8.65 14.91 -1.17
CA LEU A 99 -8.85 14.56 0.25
C LEU A 99 -9.76 15.55 0.98
N GLU A 100 -9.71 16.84 0.64
CA GLU A 100 -10.58 17.86 1.22
C GLU A 100 -12.05 17.64 0.84
N VAL A 101 -12.33 17.32 -0.43
CA VAL A 101 -13.69 16.95 -0.86
C VAL A 101 -14.17 15.66 -0.19
N LEU A 102 -13.25 14.71 0.08
CA LEU A 102 -13.56 13.49 0.82
C LEU A 102 -13.86 13.75 2.31
N LEU A 103 -13.24 14.75 2.93
CA LEU A 103 -13.51 15.13 4.32
C LEU A 103 -14.77 15.98 4.47
N GLU A 104 -15.05 16.86 3.52
CA GLU A 104 -16.28 17.68 3.48
C GLU A 104 -17.54 16.81 3.30
N GLY A 105 -17.41 15.67 2.61
CA GLY A 105 -18.47 14.65 2.57
C GLY A 105 -18.69 13.87 3.88
N VAL A 106 -17.87 14.08 4.92
CA VAL A 106 -17.93 13.39 6.22
C VAL A 106 -18.18 14.41 7.35
N GLU A 107 -19.26 15.18 7.25
CA GLU A 107 -19.76 15.93 8.40
C GLU A 107 -20.45 14.99 9.44
N PRO A 108 -20.18 15.14 10.76
CA PRO A 108 -20.82 14.30 11.78
C PRO A 108 -22.31 14.66 11.95
N ILE A 109 -23.21 13.69 11.71
CA ILE A 109 -24.66 13.88 11.85
C ILE A 109 -25.01 14.13 13.34
N PRO A 110 -25.76 15.20 13.68
CA PRO A 110 -26.17 15.45 15.06
C PRO A 110 -27.18 14.39 15.53
N GLY A 111 -26.82 13.64 16.56
CA GLY A 111 -27.67 12.60 17.16
C GLY A 111 -27.58 11.20 16.52
N LEU A 112 -26.85 11.05 15.40
CA LEU A 112 -26.53 9.76 14.81
C LEU A 112 -25.02 9.56 14.88
N ASP A 113 -24.57 8.78 15.86
CA ASP A 113 -23.16 8.44 15.98
C ASP A 113 -22.79 7.39 14.92
N ILE A 114 -21.94 7.74 13.95
CA ILE A 114 -21.41 6.84 12.91
C ILE A 114 -20.74 5.59 13.56
N ASN A 115 -20.45 5.64 14.84
CA ASN A 115 -19.98 4.51 15.63
C ASN A 115 -21.09 3.56 16.09
N SER A 116 -22.34 3.99 16.22
CA SER A 116 -23.49 3.10 16.44
C SER A 116 -23.72 2.14 15.26
N LEU A 117 -23.42 2.64 14.08
CA LEU A 117 -23.51 1.97 12.81
C LEU A 117 -22.53 0.78 12.67
N LYS A 118 -21.38 0.80 13.36
CA LYS A 118 -20.34 -0.25 13.32
C LYS A 118 -20.71 -1.52 14.10
N ASP A 119 -21.67 -1.42 15.02
CA ASP A 119 -22.03 -2.49 15.94
C ASP A 119 -23.09 -3.44 15.39
N VAL A 120 -23.92 -2.96 14.47
CA VAL A 120 -24.77 -3.84 13.69
C VAL A 120 -23.92 -4.60 12.63
N LEU A 121 -22.79 -4.05 12.21
CA LEU A 121 -22.02 -4.49 11.03
C LEU A 121 -21.13 -5.74 11.20
N GLN A 122 -21.03 -6.31 12.41
CA GLN A 122 -20.39 -7.62 12.63
C GLN A 122 -21.37 -8.78 12.77
N GLY A 123 -22.62 -8.58 12.34
CA GLY A 123 -23.64 -9.63 12.28
C GLY A 123 -24.91 -9.20 12.99
N ALA A 124 -25.50 -8.15 12.45
CA ALA A 124 -26.74 -7.48 12.83
C ALA A 124 -27.82 -8.44 13.35
N ASP A 125 -28.23 -8.27 14.61
CA ASP A 125 -29.61 -8.52 14.99
C ASP A 125 -30.12 -7.27 15.69
N ILE A 126 -31.27 -6.81 15.22
CA ILE A 126 -32.01 -5.68 15.77
C ILE A 126 -32.28 -6.00 17.23
N VAL A 127 -31.65 -5.26 18.13
CA VAL A 127 -32.08 -5.24 19.52
C VAL A 127 -32.00 -3.80 19.98
N ASP A 128 -33.06 -3.34 20.65
CA ASP A 128 -33.20 -2.05 21.36
C ASP A 128 -32.16 -1.90 22.49
N HIS A 129 -30.87 -2.11 22.22
CA HIS A 129 -29.78 -1.86 23.14
C HIS A 129 -29.06 -0.60 22.70
N ASP A 130 -28.81 0.28 23.67
CA ASP A 130 -28.04 1.51 23.47
C ASP A 130 -26.72 1.13 22.78
N ILE A 131 -26.47 1.75 21.62
CA ILE A 131 -25.37 1.30 20.78
C ILE A 131 -24.00 1.57 21.43
N ARG A 132 -23.97 2.42 22.46
CA ARG A 132 -22.83 2.56 23.36
C ARG A 132 -22.47 1.25 24.07
N ASP A 133 -23.47 0.50 24.54
CA ASP A 133 -23.28 -0.73 25.29
C ASP A 133 -22.76 -1.86 24.40
N VAL A 134 -23.20 -1.89 23.13
CA VAL A 134 -22.69 -2.86 22.14
C VAL A 134 -21.19 -2.63 21.88
N LYS A 135 -20.76 -1.37 21.80
CA LYS A 135 -19.35 -1.02 21.61
C LYS A 135 -18.49 -1.39 22.81
N ILE A 136 -19.00 -1.16 24.03
CA ILE A 136 -18.33 -1.54 25.29
C ILE A 136 -18.13 -3.05 25.33
N VAL A 137 -19.15 -3.83 24.97
CA VAL A 137 -19.07 -5.30 24.94
C VAL A 137 -18.09 -5.78 23.87
N HIS A 138 -18.12 -5.22 22.65
CA HIS A 138 -17.17 -5.58 21.59
C HIS A 138 -15.72 -5.30 22.02
N MET A 139 -15.46 -4.13 22.59
CA MET A 139 -14.12 -3.79 23.07
C MET A 139 -13.67 -4.66 24.25
N ALA A 140 -14.59 -5.01 25.16
CA ALA A 140 -14.31 -5.92 26.26
C ALA A 140 -13.98 -7.35 25.77
N LYS A 141 -14.68 -7.85 24.75
CA LYS A 141 -14.35 -9.12 24.07
C LYS A 141 -12.96 -9.08 23.46
N LYS A 142 -12.64 -8.01 22.72
CA LYS A 142 -11.32 -7.83 22.10
C LYS A 142 -10.19 -7.75 23.14
N LEU A 143 -10.40 -7.02 24.25
CA LEU A 143 -9.45 -6.94 25.37
C LEU A 143 -9.22 -8.29 26.05
N ARG A 144 -10.28 -9.08 26.25
CA ARG A 144 -10.14 -10.42 26.82
C ARG A 144 -9.36 -11.34 25.88
N GLN A 145 -9.63 -11.27 24.58
CA GLN A 145 -8.94 -12.06 23.56
C GLN A 145 -7.44 -11.73 23.49
N THR A 146 -7.07 -10.44 23.43
CA THR A 146 -5.64 -10.04 23.44
C THR A 146 -4.95 -10.35 24.76
N LYS A 147 -5.65 -10.29 25.90
CA LYS A 147 -5.08 -10.71 27.20
C LYS A 147 -4.78 -12.22 27.25
N VAL A 148 -5.64 -13.04 26.64
CA VAL A 148 -5.41 -14.49 26.54
C VAL A 148 -4.22 -14.79 25.61
N THR A 149 -4.09 -14.11 24.47
CA THR A 149 -2.92 -14.31 23.60
C THR A 149 -1.63 -13.84 24.27
N LEU A 150 -1.64 -12.69 24.96
CA LEU A 150 -0.49 -12.18 25.71
C LEU A 150 -0.02 -13.16 26.80
N THR A 151 -0.94 -13.69 27.61
CA THR A 151 -0.61 -14.64 28.68
C THR A 151 -0.07 -15.96 28.12
N LYS A 152 -0.62 -16.44 27.00
CA LYS A 152 -0.09 -17.61 26.27
C LYS A 152 1.34 -17.39 25.79
N GLU A 153 1.61 -16.24 25.16
CA GLU A 153 2.97 -15.92 24.69
C GLU A 153 3.94 -15.69 25.85
N ARG A 154 3.51 -15.06 26.96
CA ARG A 154 4.33 -14.90 28.17
C ARG A 154 4.71 -16.25 28.78
N ASN A 155 3.78 -17.21 28.83
CA ASN A 155 4.05 -18.55 29.34
C ASN A 155 5.02 -19.33 28.44
N LYS A 156 4.91 -19.18 27.11
CA LYS A 156 5.89 -19.76 26.17
C LYS A 156 7.27 -19.14 26.36
N ALA A 157 7.36 -17.82 26.51
CA ALA A 157 8.61 -17.13 26.76
C ALA A 157 9.26 -17.56 28.08
N ALA A 158 8.47 -17.72 29.15
CA ALA A 158 8.95 -18.25 30.42
C ALA A 158 9.47 -19.69 30.30
N GLY A 159 8.76 -20.56 29.57
CA GLY A 159 9.20 -21.93 29.29
C GLY A 159 10.50 -21.98 28.47
N ALA A 160 10.63 -21.13 27.45
CA ALA A 160 11.86 -21.00 26.67
C ALA A 160 13.02 -20.50 27.54
N SER A 161 12.79 -19.52 28.42
CA SER A 161 13.80 -19.00 29.35
C SER A 161 14.27 -20.07 30.35
N SER A 162 13.37 -20.89 30.88
CA SER A 162 13.75 -22.03 31.75
C SER A 162 14.61 -23.05 30.99
N ARG A 163 14.24 -23.36 29.74
CA ARG A 163 15.01 -24.27 28.88
C ARG A 163 16.42 -23.74 28.59
N ILE A 164 16.54 -22.43 28.36
CA ILE A 164 17.85 -21.78 28.16
C ILE A 164 18.69 -21.91 29.42
N ALA A 165 18.15 -21.60 30.60
CA ALA A 165 18.89 -21.74 31.86
C ALA A 165 19.34 -23.20 32.14
N GLU A 166 18.48 -24.18 31.87
CA GLU A 166 18.82 -25.61 31.98
C GLU A 166 19.97 -26.01 31.03
N LEU A 167 19.92 -25.54 29.78
CA LEU A 167 20.95 -25.82 28.78
C LEU A 167 22.28 -25.12 29.11
N GLU A 168 22.24 -23.89 29.62
CA GLU A 168 23.42 -23.16 30.09
C GLU A 168 24.09 -23.90 31.26
N GLN A 169 23.32 -24.40 32.22
CA GLN A 169 23.84 -25.18 33.33
C GLN A 169 24.45 -26.52 32.87
N ALA A 170 23.78 -27.23 31.95
CA ALA A 170 24.31 -28.48 31.39
C ALA A 170 25.61 -28.25 30.61
N LEU A 171 25.72 -27.13 29.88
CA LEU A 171 26.93 -26.75 29.16
C LEU A 171 28.09 -26.46 30.12
N HIS A 172 27.83 -25.74 31.21
CA HIS A 172 28.84 -25.47 32.23
C HIS A 172 29.37 -26.77 32.89
N GLN A 173 28.48 -27.72 33.21
CA GLN A 173 28.86 -29.02 33.76
C GLN A 173 29.72 -29.83 32.77
N ALA A 174 29.30 -29.89 31.49
CA ALA A 174 30.06 -30.58 30.45
C ALA A 174 31.45 -29.96 30.23
N GLN A 175 31.59 -28.64 30.35
CA GLN A 175 32.88 -27.96 30.30
C GLN A 175 33.79 -28.32 31.49
N GLU A 176 33.23 -28.42 32.70
CA GLU A 176 33.99 -28.82 33.89
C GLU A 176 34.48 -30.28 33.78
N ASP A 177 33.63 -31.19 33.31
CA ASP A 177 33.98 -32.60 33.09
C ASP A 177 35.08 -32.76 32.03
N LEU A 178 35.03 -31.97 30.96
CA LEU A 178 36.08 -31.95 29.94
C LEU A 178 37.43 -31.52 30.54
N LEU A 179 37.44 -30.47 31.37
CA LEU A 179 38.66 -30.01 32.07
C LEU A 179 39.19 -31.06 33.06
N ARG A 180 38.30 -31.76 33.78
CA ARG A 180 38.68 -32.88 34.66
C ARG A 180 39.32 -34.02 33.87
N SER A 181 38.72 -34.41 32.75
CA SER A 181 39.27 -35.44 31.86
C SER A 181 40.63 -35.05 31.27
N GLN A 182 40.78 -33.81 30.81
CA GLN A 182 42.07 -33.29 30.31
C GLN A 182 43.18 -33.34 31.38
N ARG A 183 42.87 -33.00 32.64
CA ARG A 183 43.83 -33.12 33.76
C ARG A 183 44.25 -34.57 34.01
N GLN A 184 43.32 -35.52 33.88
CA GLN A 184 43.61 -36.94 34.08
C GLN A 184 44.48 -37.51 32.94
N VAL A 185 44.23 -37.12 31.70
CA VAL A 185 45.07 -37.46 30.54
C VAL A 185 46.48 -36.88 30.68
N HIS A 186 46.60 -35.61 31.10
CA HIS A 186 47.90 -34.99 31.36
C HIS A 186 48.68 -35.71 32.47
N LYS A 187 48.00 -36.18 33.53
CA LYS A 187 48.61 -36.98 34.60
C LYS A 187 49.15 -38.33 34.11
N LEU A 188 48.47 -38.96 33.14
CA LEU A 188 48.92 -40.21 32.51
C LEU A 188 50.05 -39.99 31.49
N GLN A 189 50.09 -38.83 30.82
CA GLN A 189 51.16 -38.45 29.88
C GLN A 189 52.49 -38.08 30.58
N LEU A 190 52.46 -37.69 31.86
CA LEU A 190 53.65 -37.42 32.68
C LEU A 190 54.40 -38.68 33.18
N GLY A 191 53.97 -39.87 32.76
CA GLY A 191 54.81 -41.06 32.71
C GLY A 191 55.29 -41.63 34.06
N GLU A 192 54.45 -42.42 34.71
CA GLU A 192 54.94 -43.52 35.56
C GLU A 192 54.84 -44.82 34.76
N LYS A 193 55.99 -45.44 34.44
CA LYS A 193 56.06 -46.81 33.91
C LYS A 193 57.04 -47.64 34.76
N PRO A 194 56.68 -48.88 35.18
CA PRO A 194 57.61 -49.80 35.82
C PRO A 194 58.60 -50.41 34.82
N SER A 195 59.77 -50.72 35.36
CA SER A 195 61.03 -51.15 34.75
C SER A 195 61.05 -52.55 34.15
N GLU A 196 61.75 -52.72 33.03
CA GLU A 196 62.37 -53.98 32.56
C GLU A 196 63.90 -53.81 32.47
N PRO A 197 64.73 -54.85 32.73
CA PRO A 197 66.14 -54.81 32.39
C PRO A 197 66.51 -55.74 31.22
N LYS A 198 67.41 -55.20 30.39
CA LYS A 198 68.08 -55.75 29.19
C LYS A 198 69.36 -56.50 29.55
N ILE A 199 69.86 -57.37 28.66
CA ILE A 199 71.30 -57.68 28.52
C ILE A 199 71.68 -57.84 27.04
N ASP A 200 72.77 -57.16 26.65
CA ASP A 200 73.39 -57.07 25.32
C ASP A 200 74.77 -57.80 25.27
N LEU A 201 75.36 -57.85 24.05
CA LEU A 201 76.79 -57.93 23.67
C LEU A 201 77.34 -59.36 23.39
N SER A 202 78.24 -59.65 22.44
CA SER A 202 78.98 -58.95 21.36
C SER A 202 79.88 -60.00 20.68
N SER A 203 80.05 -60.04 19.35
CA SER A 203 81.27 -60.63 18.73
C SER A 203 81.49 -60.19 17.28
N VAL A 204 82.72 -59.75 17.01
CA VAL A 204 83.16 -59.05 15.79
C VAL A 204 84.11 -59.95 14.99
N VAL A 205 83.51 -60.85 14.21
CA VAL A 205 84.06 -61.57 13.03
C VAL A 205 82.96 -61.91 12.00
N PRO A 206 81.64 -61.87 12.31
CA PRO A 206 80.57 -61.85 11.30
C PRO A 206 80.49 -60.55 10.49
N VAL A 207 81.27 -59.51 10.80
CA VAL A 207 81.00 -58.09 10.47
C VAL A 207 80.66 -57.84 9.00
N LYS A 208 81.34 -58.42 8.01
CA LYS A 208 80.97 -58.16 6.60
C LYS A 208 79.65 -58.82 6.19
N LYS A 209 79.42 -60.09 6.57
CA LYS A 209 78.13 -60.77 6.35
C LYS A 209 77.04 -60.14 7.21
N PHE A 210 77.37 -59.65 8.40
CA PHE A 210 76.50 -58.93 9.31
C PHE A 210 76.15 -57.56 8.76
N ASP A 211 77.09 -56.85 8.14
CA ASP A 211 76.88 -55.56 7.47
C ASP A 211 76.05 -55.76 6.20
N GLU A 212 76.29 -56.82 5.41
CA GLU A 212 75.43 -57.19 4.28
C GLU A 212 74.02 -57.60 4.72
N LEU A 213 73.90 -58.39 5.79
CA LEU A 213 72.61 -58.75 6.40
C LEU A 213 71.94 -57.53 7.00
N ARG A 214 72.69 -56.57 7.54
CA ARG A 214 72.20 -55.31 8.09
C ARG A 214 71.68 -54.40 6.98
N VAL A 215 72.43 -54.25 5.89
CA VAL A 215 71.97 -53.51 4.70
C VAL A 215 70.72 -54.17 4.11
N LYS A 216 70.68 -55.50 4.03
CA LYS A 216 69.46 -56.22 3.60
C LYS A 216 68.30 -56.04 4.56
N PHE A 217 68.54 -56.07 5.86
CA PHE A 217 67.54 -55.85 6.88
C PHE A 217 67.01 -54.40 6.85
N GLU A 218 67.89 -53.42 6.66
CA GLU A 218 67.53 -52.01 6.50
C GLU A 218 66.74 -51.80 5.19
N ALA A 219 67.15 -52.41 4.08
CA ALA A 219 66.42 -52.39 2.81
C ALA A 219 65.04 -53.03 2.95
N GLN A 220 64.94 -54.21 3.57
CA GLN A 220 63.66 -54.88 3.85
C GLN A 220 62.80 -54.08 4.83
N THR A 221 63.39 -53.38 5.80
CA THR A 221 62.67 -52.50 6.73
C THR A 221 62.08 -51.29 6.00
N ILE A 222 62.82 -50.70 5.06
CA ILE A 222 62.34 -49.60 4.22
C ILE A 222 61.22 -50.09 3.30
N GLU A 223 61.38 -51.26 2.68
CA GLU A 223 60.37 -51.86 1.82
C GLU A 223 59.09 -52.18 2.61
N LEU A 224 59.21 -52.76 3.81
CA LEU A 224 58.08 -52.99 4.72
C LEU A 224 57.38 -51.69 5.12
N LYS A 225 58.12 -50.62 5.43
CA LYS A 225 57.51 -49.31 5.72
C LYS A 225 56.80 -48.73 4.50
N LYS A 226 57.36 -48.95 3.29
CA LYS A 226 56.76 -48.48 2.03
C LYS A 226 55.48 -49.23 1.71
N THR A 227 55.46 -50.55 1.88
CA THR A 227 54.25 -51.37 1.67
C THR A 227 53.20 -51.09 2.73
N GLN A 228 53.58 -50.93 4.00
CA GLN A 228 52.68 -50.52 5.08
C GLN A 228 52.05 -49.15 4.77
N ARG A 229 52.82 -48.16 4.30
CA ARG A 229 52.28 -46.87 3.88
C ARG A 229 51.36 -46.95 2.66
N ALA A 230 51.62 -47.85 1.71
CA ALA A 230 50.73 -48.07 0.58
C ALA A 230 49.39 -48.66 1.03
N LEU A 231 49.42 -49.67 1.90
CA LEU A 231 48.22 -50.26 2.50
C LEU A 231 47.44 -49.24 3.35
N GLN A 232 48.13 -48.41 4.13
CA GLN A 232 47.50 -47.34 4.91
C GLN A 232 46.72 -46.36 4.02
N ARG A 233 47.25 -46.01 2.84
CA ARG A 233 46.56 -45.13 1.88
C ARG A 233 45.34 -45.79 1.25
N GLU A 234 45.36 -47.09 1.03
CA GLU A 234 44.21 -47.84 0.51
C GLU A 234 43.09 -47.99 1.55
N VAL A 235 43.44 -48.16 2.82
CA VAL A 235 42.46 -48.31 3.90
C VAL A 235 41.97 -46.96 4.46
N GLY A 236 42.81 -45.93 4.41
CA GLY A 236 42.58 -44.59 4.97
C GLY A 236 43.52 -44.31 6.14
N GLU A 237 43.99 -43.07 6.29
CA GLU A 237 44.98 -42.68 7.33
C GLU A 237 44.45 -42.84 8.76
N ASP A 238 43.12 -42.92 8.93
CA ASP A 238 42.43 -43.01 10.21
C ASP A 238 42.29 -44.44 10.78
N VAL A 239 42.74 -45.47 10.05
CA VAL A 239 42.57 -46.88 10.42
C VAL A 239 43.91 -47.54 10.76
N PRO A 240 44.20 -47.86 12.02
CA PRO A 240 45.45 -48.52 12.39
C PRO A 240 45.57 -49.90 11.73
N LEU A 241 46.61 -50.12 10.92
CA LEU A 241 46.82 -51.40 10.23
C LEU A 241 46.99 -52.60 11.17
N ALA A 242 47.44 -52.37 12.40
CA ALA A 242 47.52 -53.40 13.44
C ALA A 242 46.15 -53.97 13.80
N GLU A 243 45.11 -53.12 13.84
CA GLU A 243 43.75 -53.52 14.19
C GLU A 243 43.08 -54.35 13.08
N LEU A 244 43.52 -54.20 11.83
CA LEU A 244 43.04 -54.99 10.68
C LEU A 244 43.69 -56.37 10.60
N LEU A 245 44.94 -56.49 11.07
CA LEU A 245 45.68 -57.74 11.09
C LEU A 245 45.15 -58.70 12.16
N ASP A 246 44.58 -58.18 13.24
CA ASP A 246 44.00 -58.96 14.34
C ASP A 246 42.66 -59.64 13.97
N GLY A 247 42.17 -59.48 12.74
CA GLY A 247 41.03 -60.25 12.19
C GLY A 247 39.66 -60.01 12.84
N GLU A 248 39.63 -59.32 13.99
CA GLU A 248 38.44 -59.09 14.81
C GLU A 248 37.87 -57.66 14.67
N SER A 249 38.50 -56.81 13.85
CA SER A 249 37.98 -55.47 13.59
C SER A 249 36.87 -55.53 12.53
N GLY A 250 35.62 -55.39 12.98
CA GLY A 250 34.43 -55.19 12.13
C GLY A 250 34.44 -53.91 11.27
N LYS A 251 35.61 -53.31 11.05
CA LYS A 251 35.81 -52.07 10.30
C LYS A 251 35.87 -52.38 8.81
N ARG A 252 34.75 -52.10 8.15
CA ARG A 252 34.56 -52.20 6.69
C ARG A 252 35.55 -51.32 5.94
N GLY A 253 36.38 -51.91 5.08
CA GLY A 253 37.42 -51.18 4.33
C GLY A 253 36.86 -50.13 3.37
N ARG A 254 37.69 -49.12 3.00
CA ARG A 254 37.30 -47.97 2.16
C ARG A 254 36.63 -48.38 0.85
N ALA A 255 37.18 -49.35 0.12
CA ALA A 255 36.58 -49.84 -1.11
C ALA A 255 35.13 -50.35 -0.89
N GLN A 256 34.91 -51.05 0.22
CA GLN A 256 33.62 -51.63 0.59
C GLN A 256 32.63 -50.55 1.09
N GLN A 257 33.12 -49.47 1.70
CA GLN A 257 32.31 -48.28 2.04
C GLN A 257 31.89 -47.51 0.79
N ILE A 258 32.81 -47.28 -0.15
CA ILE A 258 32.52 -46.59 -1.43
C ILE A 258 31.44 -47.33 -2.22
N VAL A 259 31.54 -48.66 -2.33
CA VAL A 259 30.52 -49.47 -3.01
C VAL A 259 29.14 -49.32 -2.35
N MET A 260 29.10 -49.30 -1.02
CA MET A 260 27.86 -49.15 -0.27
C MET A 260 27.25 -47.76 -0.44
N LEU A 261 28.07 -46.71 -0.38
CA LEU A 261 27.65 -45.33 -0.60
C LEU A 261 27.12 -45.14 -2.02
N LYS A 262 27.82 -45.67 -3.04
CA LYS A 262 27.34 -45.66 -4.43
C LYS A 262 25.98 -46.37 -4.59
N ALA A 263 25.79 -47.52 -3.95
CA ALA A 263 24.51 -48.22 -3.96
C ALA A 263 23.39 -47.41 -3.28
N LYS A 264 23.70 -46.72 -2.18
CA LYS A 264 22.75 -45.89 -1.44
C LYS A 264 22.33 -44.65 -2.24
N VAL A 265 23.28 -43.98 -2.89
CA VAL A 265 23.00 -42.86 -3.81
C VAL A 265 22.08 -43.31 -4.94
N LYS A 266 22.41 -44.42 -5.62
CA LYS A 266 21.56 -44.96 -6.70
C LYS A 266 20.15 -45.32 -6.24
N LYS A 267 19.99 -45.81 -5.01
CA LYS A 267 18.67 -46.10 -4.43
C LYS A 267 17.89 -44.81 -4.17
N LEU A 268 18.52 -43.82 -3.56
CA LEU A 268 17.90 -42.52 -3.27
C LEU A 268 17.52 -41.77 -4.55
N GLU A 269 18.35 -41.80 -5.58
CA GLU A 269 18.05 -41.22 -6.90
C GLU A 269 16.81 -41.88 -7.51
N LYS A 270 16.68 -43.20 -7.42
CA LYS A 270 15.51 -43.95 -7.88
C LYS A 270 14.25 -43.62 -7.06
N GLU A 271 14.39 -43.46 -5.75
CA GLU A 271 13.30 -43.01 -4.86
C GLU A 271 12.85 -41.56 -5.19
N LEU A 272 13.79 -40.68 -5.57
CA LEU A 272 13.47 -39.31 -5.99
C LEU A 272 12.76 -39.28 -7.35
N GLN A 273 13.20 -40.10 -8.31
CA GLN A 273 12.55 -40.24 -9.61
C GLN A 273 11.15 -40.85 -9.51
N THR A 274 10.92 -41.78 -8.59
CA THR A 274 9.57 -42.34 -8.35
C THR A 274 8.66 -41.40 -7.58
N ARG A 275 9.21 -40.45 -6.81
CA ARG A 275 8.46 -39.40 -6.13
C ARG A 275 8.19 -38.17 -7.02
N ALA A 276 8.78 -38.10 -8.21
CA ALA A 276 8.53 -37.09 -9.23
C ALA A 276 7.33 -37.44 -10.13
N VAL A 277 6.31 -38.09 -9.58
CA VAL A 277 4.99 -38.17 -10.23
C VAL A 277 4.23 -36.90 -9.80
N PRO A 278 3.80 -36.04 -10.74
CA PRO A 278 2.96 -34.89 -10.38
C PRO A 278 1.67 -35.43 -9.75
N ASP A 279 1.25 -34.83 -8.65
CA ASP A 279 0.02 -35.18 -7.93
C ASP A 279 -1.21 -34.72 -8.73
N THR A 280 -1.45 -35.38 -9.86
CA THR A 280 -2.47 -35.01 -10.87
C THR A 280 -3.89 -35.01 -10.33
N GLY A 281 -4.17 -35.68 -9.21
CA GLY A 281 -5.50 -35.72 -8.60
C GLY A 281 -5.83 -34.49 -7.76
N VAL A 282 -4.85 -33.95 -7.03
CA VAL A 282 -5.04 -32.77 -6.18
C VAL A 282 -4.99 -31.50 -7.03
N ASP A 283 -4.07 -31.43 -7.99
CA ASP A 283 -3.92 -30.28 -8.88
C ASP A 283 -5.14 -30.09 -9.79
N ALA A 284 -5.69 -31.16 -10.38
CA ALA A 284 -6.89 -31.08 -11.22
C ALA A 284 -8.15 -30.64 -10.44
N LYS A 285 -8.28 -31.05 -9.18
CA LYS A 285 -9.39 -30.63 -8.32
C LYS A 285 -9.25 -29.15 -7.93
N ALA A 286 -8.03 -28.71 -7.62
CA ALA A 286 -7.74 -27.31 -7.34
C ALA A 286 -7.99 -26.42 -8.57
N GLU A 287 -7.65 -26.87 -9.78
CA GLU A 287 -7.94 -26.15 -11.03
C GLU A 287 -9.45 -25.99 -11.27
N MET A 288 -10.24 -27.04 -11.04
CA MET A 288 -11.70 -26.98 -11.20
C MET A 288 -12.33 -26.02 -10.18
N GLU A 289 -11.86 -26.02 -8.92
CA GLU A 289 -12.32 -25.10 -7.88
C GLU A 289 -11.91 -23.65 -8.18
N LEU A 290 -10.72 -23.43 -8.74
CA LEU A 290 -10.29 -22.11 -9.21
C LEU A 290 -11.17 -21.62 -10.36
N GLN A 291 -11.55 -22.49 -11.29
CA GLN A 291 -12.43 -22.15 -12.40
C GLN A 291 -13.85 -21.83 -11.92
N SER A 292 -14.44 -22.61 -11.02
CA SER A 292 -15.77 -22.32 -10.46
C SER A 292 -15.77 -20.99 -9.72
N LEU A 293 -14.75 -20.74 -8.88
CA LEU A 293 -14.60 -19.47 -8.18
C LEU A 293 -14.47 -18.28 -9.13
N LYS A 294 -13.79 -18.47 -10.27
CA LYS A 294 -13.63 -17.43 -11.30
C LYS A 294 -14.96 -17.12 -11.99
N VAL A 295 -15.76 -18.14 -12.30
CA VAL A 295 -17.10 -17.98 -12.88
C VAL A 295 -18.03 -17.28 -11.89
N ASP A 296 -18.02 -17.65 -10.62
CA ASP A 296 -18.85 -17.02 -9.61
C ASP A 296 -18.47 -15.57 -9.36
N LYS A 297 -17.16 -15.26 -9.33
CA LYS A 297 -16.68 -13.88 -9.31
C LYS A 297 -17.12 -13.09 -10.54
N GLN A 298 -17.07 -13.69 -11.73
CA GLN A 298 -17.54 -13.03 -12.95
C GLN A 298 -19.04 -12.74 -12.88
N LYS A 299 -19.86 -13.69 -12.44
CA LYS A 299 -21.31 -13.48 -12.24
C LYS A 299 -21.60 -12.36 -11.24
N GLN A 300 -20.86 -12.31 -10.13
CA GLN A 300 -21.00 -11.23 -9.15
C GLN A 300 -20.62 -9.87 -9.74
N LEU A 301 -19.55 -9.81 -10.53
CA LEU A 301 -19.17 -8.59 -11.24
C LEU A 301 -20.24 -8.16 -12.26
N ASP A 302 -20.78 -9.10 -13.04
CA ASP A 302 -21.82 -8.83 -14.02
C ASP A 302 -23.11 -8.34 -13.34
N GLN A 303 -23.49 -8.95 -12.21
CA GLN A 303 -24.64 -8.53 -11.41
C GLN A 303 -24.47 -7.11 -10.86
N VAL A 304 -23.33 -6.82 -10.22
CA VAL A 304 -23.05 -5.47 -9.69
C VAL A 304 -23.00 -4.44 -10.81
N THR A 305 -22.45 -4.80 -11.97
CA THR A 305 -22.44 -3.91 -13.15
C THR A 305 -23.84 -3.65 -13.67
N SER A 306 -24.71 -4.66 -13.70
CA SER A 306 -26.11 -4.50 -14.10
C SER A 306 -26.88 -3.62 -13.11
N ASP A 307 -26.67 -3.81 -11.81
CA ASP A 307 -27.33 -3.03 -10.76
C ASP A 307 -26.88 -1.56 -10.82
N LEU A 308 -25.59 -1.32 -11.03
CA LEU A 308 -25.02 0.02 -11.22
C LEU A 308 -25.70 0.73 -12.40
N ASN A 309 -25.83 0.04 -13.55
CA ASN A 309 -26.50 0.60 -14.72
C ASN A 309 -27.98 0.89 -14.45
N ALA A 310 -28.69 -0.01 -13.74
CA ALA A 310 -30.09 0.21 -13.37
C ALA A 310 -30.26 1.42 -12.43
N PHE A 311 -29.39 1.58 -11.44
CA PHE A 311 -29.41 2.75 -10.54
C PHE A 311 -29.07 4.05 -11.26
N LYS A 312 -28.14 4.04 -12.23
CA LYS A 312 -27.86 5.20 -13.09
C LYS A 312 -29.09 5.61 -13.90
N GLU A 313 -29.75 4.66 -14.57
CA GLU A 313 -30.97 4.94 -15.32
C GLU A 313 -32.10 5.47 -14.42
N ALA A 314 -32.26 4.94 -13.21
CA ALA A 314 -33.24 5.41 -12.25
C ALA A 314 -32.95 6.86 -11.81
N THR A 315 -31.67 7.17 -11.59
CA THR A 315 -31.21 8.51 -11.23
C THR A 315 -31.46 9.50 -12.37
N ASP A 316 -31.14 9.14 -13.61
CA ASP A 316 -31.41 9.98 -14.79
C ASP A 316 -32.92 10.24 -14.98
N LYS A 317 -33.75 9.20 -14.81
CA LYS A 317 -35.21 9.32 -14.86
C LYS A 317 -35.73 10.26 -13.77
N LEU A 318 -35.18 10.18 -12.56
CA LEU A 318 -35.58 11.03 -11.45
C LEU A 318 -35.12 12.48 -11.65
N SER A 319 -33.88 12.70 -12.11
CA SER A 319 -33.35 14.02 -12.46
C SER A 319 -34.23 14.73 -13.49
N ARG A 320 -34.60 14.03 -14.58
CA ARG A 320 -35.49 14.60 -15.61
C ARG A 320 -36.87 14.97 -15.04
N LYS A 321 -37.42 14.15 -14.13
CA LYS A 321 -38.69 14.46 -13.46
C LYS A 321 -38.56 15.68 -12.54
N TYR A 322 -37.46 15.78 -11.81
CA TYR A 322 -37.17 16.92 -10.95
C TYR A 322 -37.03 18.21 -11.76
N ASP A 323 -36.30 18.19 -12.87
CA ASP A 323 -36.15 19.36 -13.76
C ASP A 323 -37.49 19.79 -14.36
N ALA A 324 -38.32 18.83 -14.78
CA ALA A 324 -39.67 19.10 -15.28
C ALA A 324 -40.58 19.71 -14.21
N GLN A 325 -40.53 19.19 -12.97
CA GLN A 325 -41.29 19.75 -11.84
C GLN A 325 -40.79 21.15 -11.47
N LYS A 326 -39.48 21.35 -11.41
CA LYS A 326 -38.85 22.65 -11.15
C LYS A 326 -39.29 23.69 -12.19
N ALA A 327 -39.27 23.34 -13.48
CA ALA A 327 -39.76 24.21 -14.55
C ALA A 327 -41.26 24.53 -14.38
N ARG A 328 -42.08 23.53 -14.03
CA ARG A 328 -43.51 23.72 -13.79
C ARG A 328 -43.76 24.67 -12.62
N VAL A 329 -43.04 24.52 -11.51
CA VAL A 329 -43.16 25.41 -10.34
C VAL A 329 -42.81 26.85 -10.73
N GLN A 330 -41.70 27.07 -11.44
CA GLN A 330 -41.32 28.41 -11.90
C GLN A 330 -42.39 29.07 -12.80
N VAL A 331 -43.04 28.30 -13.68
CA VAL A 331 -44.14 28.82 -14.51
C VAL A 331 -45.34 29.18 -13.64
N LEU A 332 -45.74 28.30 -12.72
CA LEU A 332 -46.86 28.55 -11.81
C LEU A 332 -46.60 29.75 -10.89
N GLU A 333 -45.38 29.96 -10.41
CA GLU A 333 -44.98 31.15 -9.64
C GLU A 333 -45.09 32.43 -10.47
N LYS A 334 -44.65 32.40 -11.74
CA LYS A 334 -44.81 33.52 -12.68
C LYS A 334 -46.28 33.81 -12.97
N GLU A 335 -47.13 32.80 -13.05
CA GLU A 335 -48.57 32.98 -13.24
C GLU A 335 -49.26 33.52 -11.99
N ALA A 336 -48.89 33.01 -10.80
CA ALA A 336 -49.40 33.49 -9.52
C ALA A 336 -49.06 34.97 -9.29
N THR A 337 -47.82 35.38 -9.59
CA THR A 337 -47.40 36.79 -9.51
C THR A 337 -48.15 37.68 -10.51
N LYS A 338 -48.32 37.24 -11.76
CA LYS A 338 -49.16 37.95 -12.75
C LYS A 338 -50.62 38.07 -12.33
N ASN A 339 -51.17 37.04 -11.70
CA ASN A 339 -52.56 37.08 -11.22
C ASN A 339 -52.69 38.01 -10.01
N LYS A 340 -51.71 38.02 -9.11
CA LYS A 340 -51.64 38.96 -7.99
C LYS A 340 -51.63 40.41 -8.49
N THR A 341 -50.81 40.75 -9.49
CA THR A 341 -50.79 42.11 -10.06
C THR A 341 -52.11 42.48 -10.73
N LYS A 342 -52.74 41.57 -11.48
CA LYS A 342 -54.07 41.80 -12.07
C LYS A 342 -55.13 42.06 -11.00
N ILE A 343 -55.14 41.29 -9.91
CA ILE A 343 -56.07 41.48 -8.79
C ILE A 343 -55.84 42.85 -8.14
N THR A 344 -54.59 43.23 -7.88
CA THR A 344 -54.26 44.56 -7.33
C THR A 344 -54.78 45.68 -8.23
N LEU A 345 -54.59 45.59 -9.56
CA LEU A 345 -55.09 46.58 -10.51
C LEU A 345 -56.63 46.65 -10.52
N LEU A 346 -57.33 45.51 -10.44
CA LEU A 346 -58.79 45.50 -10.35
C LEU A 346 -59.30 46.11 -9.05
N LEU A 347 -58.61 45.88 -7.94
CA LEU A 347 -58.94 46.51 -6.65
C LEU A 347 -58.70 48.02 -6.68
N GLU A 348 -57.61 48.48 -7.30
CA GLU A 348 -57.37 49.92 -7.53
C GLU A 348 -58.46 50.54 -8.40
N LYS A 349 -58.86 49.85 -9.48
CA LYS A 349 -59.96 50.31 -10.32
C LYS A 349 -61.29 50.38 -9.54
N SER A 350 -61.61 49.35 -8.75
CA SER A 350 -62.82 49.35 -7.90
C SER A 350 -62.81 50.54 -6.94
N LYS A 351 -61.68 50.83 -6.30
CA LYS A 351 -61.55 51.99 -5.41
C LYS A 351 -61.76 53.32 -6.15
N ASN A 352 -61.24 53.44 -7.37
CA ASN A 352 -61.46 54.63 -8.20
C ASN A 352 -62.93 54.76 -8.61
N ASP A 353 -63.57 53.65 -8.98
CA ASP A 353 -65.00 53.61 -9.33
C ASP A 353 -65.86 53.96 -8.10
N ASP A 354 -65.53 53.46 -6.91
CA ASP A 354 -66.20 53.80 -5.64
C ASP A 354 -66.07 55.31 -5.33
N ALA A 355 -64.86 55.87 -5.47
CA ALA A 355 -64.63 57.30 -5.26
C ALA A 355 -65.41 58.18 -6.27
N LEU A 356 -65.56 57.72 -7.52
CA LEU A 356 -66.38 58.40 -8.52
C LEU A 356 -67.88 58.32 -8.16
N ILE A 357 -68.35 57.16 -7.71
CA ILE A 357 -69.73 56.98 -7.25
C ILE A 357 -70.03 57.91 -6.08
N ASP A 358 -69.15 57.98 -5.08
CA ASP A 358 -69.28 58.87 -3.93
C ASP A 358 -69.35 60.35 -4.37
N ALA A 359 -68.49 60.76 -5.30
CA ALA A 359 -68.51 62.12 -5.85
C ALA A 359 -69.84 62.46 -6.54
N LEU A 360 -70.34 61.55 -7.39
CA LEU A 360 -71.61 61.73 -8.09
C LEU A 360 -72.82 61.70 -7.14
N GLN A 361 -72.77 60.86 -6.10
CA GLN A 361 -73.82 60.82 -5.07
C GLN A 361 -73.88 62.16 -4.32
N ASN A 362 -72.74 62.73 -3.95
CA ASN A 362 -72.68 64.04 -3.31
C ASN A 362 -73.26 65.15 -4.21
N GLU A 363 -72.94 65.16 -5.51
CA GLU A 363 -73.52 66.12 -6.47
C GLU A 363 -75.05 65.95 -6.60
N LEU A 364 -75.55 64.71 -6.63
CA LEU A 364 -76.99 64.44 -6.66
C LEU A 364 -77.69 64.89 -5.38
N GLU A 365 -77.08 64.70 -4.22
CA GLU A 365 -77.59 65.21 -2.95
C GLU A 365 -77.68 66.73 -2.94
N ASP A 366 -76.64 67.41 -3.42
CA ASP A 366 -76.62 68.88 -3.50
C ASP A 366 -77.67 69.42 -4.47
N LEU A 367 -77.86 68.77 -5.63
CA LEU A 367 -78.93 69.11 -6.58
C LEU A 367 -80.33 68.86 -6.00
N GLN A 368 -80.51 67.80 -5.20
CA GLN A 368 -81.77 67.55 -4.49
C GLN A 368 -82.04 68.59 -3.40
N ARG A 369 -81.00 69.02 -2.67
CA ARG A 369 -81.11 70.12 -1.68
C ARG A 369 -81.42 71.46 -2.33
N GLY A 370 -80.89 71.72 -3.53
CA GLY A 370 -81.13 72.94 -4.31
C GLY A 370 -82.50 73.01 -5.01
N ARG A 371 -83.27 71.92 -5.04
CA ARG A 371 -84.60 71.90 -5.68
C ARG A 371 -85.67 72.48 -4.73
N PRO A 372 -86.39 73.56 -5.10
CA PRO A 372 -87.46 74.08 -4.26
C PRO A 372 -88.57 73.02 -4.12
N GLN A 373 -89.01 72.75 -2.89
CA GLN A 373 -90.15 71.86 -2.64
C GLN A 373 -91.42 72.44 -3.32
N PRO A 374 -92.24 71.60 -3.97
CA PRO A 374 -93.54 72.06 -4.46
C PRO A 374 -94.38 72.56 -3.28
N PRO A 375 -95.16 73.65 -3.45
CA PRO A 375 -96.02 74.16 -2.40
C PRO A 375 -96.96 73.04 -1.94
N LYS A 376 -96.94 72.71 -0.66
CA LYS A 376 -97.92 71.82 -0.06
C LYS A 376 -99.29 72.46 -0.28
N GLY A 377 -100.11 71.83 -1.12
CA GLY A 377 -101.47 72.27 -1.40
C GLY A 377 -102.33 72.16 -0.15
N THR A 378 -102.76 73.34 0.31
CA THR A 378 -103.87 73.70 1.23
C THR A 378 -103.95 73.00 2.57
#